data_AF-A0A9D2LKD2-F1
#
_entry.id   AF-A0A9D2LKD2-F1
#
_cell.length_a   1.000
_cell.length_b   1.000
_cell.length_c   1.000
_cell.angle_alpha   90.00
_cell.angle_beta   90.00
_cell.angle_gamma   90.00
#
_symmetry.space_group_name_H-M   'P 1'
#
loop_
_entity.id
_entity.type
_entity.pdbx_description
1 polymer ?
#
loop_
_entity_poly.entity_id
_entity_poly.type
_entity_poly.pdbx_seq_one_letter_code
_entity_poly.pdbx_strand_id
1 'polypeptide(L)' 'MNRIAEYRKKSGLTQTQLADHLGISQNTLSQYETGKRNPDIKTVEMLADYF' A
#
# COMPACT_ATOMS: atom_id res chain seq x y z
N MET A 1 -11.98 3.25 -2.61
CA MET A 1 -10.58 3.58 -2.96
C MET A 1 -10.06 4.46 -1.83
N ASN A 2 -8.91 4.15 -1.24
CA ASN A 2 -8.36 4.88 -0.09
C ASN A 2 -7.09 5.67 -0.47
N ARG A 3 -6.53 6.42 0.49
CA ARG A 3 -5.33 7.26 0.29
C ARG A 3 -4.13 6.47 -0.25
N ILE A 4 -3.94 5.22 0.18
CA ILE A 4 -2.84 4.35 -0.30
C ILE A 4 -2.94 4.15 -1.81
N ALA A 5 -4.13 3.79 -2.31
CA ALA A 5 -4.36 3.60 -3.73
C ALA A 5 -4.15 4.88 -4.54
N GLU A 6 -4.50 6.04 -3.97
CA GLU A 6 -4.30 7.34 -4.61
C GLU A 6 -2.82 7.69 -4.75
N TYR A 7 -2.04 7.61 -3.68
CA TYR A 7 -0.60 7.90 -3.72
C TYR A 7 0.14 6.91 -4.63
N ARG A 8 -0.16 5.61 -4.52
CA ARG A 8 0.42 4.59 -5.40
C ARG A 8 0.20 4.92 -6.88
N LYS A 9 -1.04 5.27 -7.25
CA LYS A 9 -1.39 5.63 -8.63
C LYS A 9 -0.72 6.92 -9.09
N LYS A 10 -0.65 7.93 -8.22
CA LYS A 10 0.07 9.19 -8.51
C LYS A 10 1.56 8.95 -8.78
N SER A 11 2.15 7.98 -8.09
CA SER A 11 3.54 7.55 -8.30
C SER A 11 3.72 6.58 -9.48
N GLY A 12 2.67 6.25 -10.25
CA GLY A 12 2.74 5.36 -11.41
C GLY A 12 3.04 3.89 -11.08
N LEU A 13 2.87 3.48 -9.81
CA LEU A 13 3.22 2.14 -9.34
C LEU A 13 2.06 1.16 -9.52
N THR A 14 2.39 -0.08 -9.86
CA THR A 14 1.46 -1.22 -9.73
C THR A 14 1.33 -1.65 -8.27
N GLN A 15 0.27 -2.41 -7.95
CA GLN A 15 0.12 -2.97 -6.60
C GLN A 15 1.26 -3.92 -6.24
N THR A 16 1.77 -4.71 -7.20
CA THR A 16 2.91 -5.60 -6.96
C THR A 16 4.16 -4.82 -6.59
N GLN A 17 4.49 -3.76 -7.34
CA GLN A 17 5.69 -2.94 -7.05
C GLN A 17 5.64 -2.31 -5.66
N LEU A 18 4.51 -1.72 -5.25
CA LEU A 18 4.40 -1.17 -3.90
C LEU A 18 4.43 -2.27 -2.83
N ALA A 19 3.80 -3.41 -3.09
CA ALA A 19 3.82 -4.54 -2.14
C ALA A 19 5.25 -5.09 -1.95
N ASP A 20 6.03 -5.17 -3.02
CA ASP A 20 7.44 -5.59 -2.98
C ASP A 20 8.28 -4.61 -2.14
N HIS A 21 8.08 -3.29 -2.30
CA HIS A 21 8.74 -2.28 -1.47
C HIS A 21 8.36 -2.38 0.01
N LEU A 22 7.11 -2.72 0.30
CA LEU A 22 6.62 -2.88 1.67
C LEU A 22 6.93 -4.27 2.27
N GLY A 23 7.48 -5.20 1.48
CA GLY A 23 7.75 -6.58 1.92
C GLY A 23 6.48 -7.37 2.23
N ILE A 24 5.36 -7.07 1.55
CA ILE A 24 4.07 -7.73 1.72
C ILE A 24 3.59 -8.36 0.41
N SER A 25 2.58 -9.22 0.48
CA SER A 25 1.96 -9.75 -0.75
C SER A 25 1.12 -8.69 -1.47
N GLN A 26 1.03 -8.76 -2.80
CA GLN A 26 0.12 -7.91 -3.58
C GLN A 26 -1.34 -8.02 -3.10
N ASN A 27 -1.78 -9.21 -2.68
CA ASN A 27 -3.12 -9.41 -2.13
C ASN A 27 -3.31 -8.66 -0.80
N THR A 28 -2.29 -8.62 0.06
CA THR A 28 -2.30 -7.82 1.30
C THR A 28 -2.50 -6.35 0.98
N LEU A 29 -1.74 -5.81 0.01
CA LEU A 29 -1.90 -4.42 -0.42
C LEU A 29 -3.30 -4.17 -1.02
N SER A 30 -3.83 -5.09 -1.82
CA SER A 30 -5.19 -4.99 -2.37
C SER A 30 -6.24 -4.92 -1.26
N GLN A 31 -6.10 -5.71 -0.20
CA GLN A 31 -6.99 -5.65 0.98
C GLN A 31 -6.90 -4.31 1.70
N TYR A 32 -5.71 -3.71 1.79
CA TYR A 32 -5.56 -2.34 2.31
C TYR A 32 -6.29 -1.34 1.42
N GLU A 33 -6.05 -1.36 0.10
CA GLU A 33 -6.64 -0.40 -0.85
C GLU A 33 -8.17 -0.49 -0.98
N THR A 34 -8.72 -1.68 -0.70
CA THR A 34 -10.16 -1.95 -0.70
C THR A 34 -10.80 -1.77 0.68
N GLY A 35 -10.02 -1.53 1.73
CA GLY A 35 -10.52 -1.38 3.10
C GLY A 35 -10.96 -2.69 3.76
N LYS A 36 -10.69 -3.85 3.15
CA LYS A 36 -10.97 -5.16 3.73
C LYS A 36 -10.07 -5.49 4.92
N ARG A 37 -8.88 -4.88 4.97
CA ARG A 37 -7.92 -5.00 6.05
C ARG A 37 -7.29 -3.65 6.31
N ASN A 38 -6.96 -3.36 7.56
CA ASN A 38 -6.15 -2.19 7.91
C ASN A 38 -4.67 -2.57 7.99
N PRO A 39 -3.76 -1.72 7.48
CA PRO A 39 -2.33 -1.88 7.70
C PRO A 39 -2.01 -1.78 9.19
N ASP A 40 -0.97 -2.49 9.62
CA ASP A 40 -0.43 -2.33 10.97
C ASP A 40 0.41 -1.05 11.07
N ILE A 41 0.80 -0.69 12.30
CA ILE A 41 1.52 0.56 12.54
C ILE A 41 2.84 0.62 11.76
N LYS A 42 3.55 -0.50 11.67
CA LYS A 42 4.80 -0.62 10.91
C LYS A 42 4.58 -0.35 9.43
N THR A 43 3.53 -0.91 8.84
CA THR A 43 3.19 -0.67 7.42
C THR A 43 2.77 0.78 7.19
N VAL A 44 2.07 1.39 8.16
CA VAL A 44 1.70 2.81 8.08
C VAL A 44 2.94 3.70 8.12
N GLU A 45 3.91 3.41 8.99
CA GLU A 45 5.21 4.11 9.03
C GLU A 45 5.96 3.97 7.70
N MET A 46 6.08 2.76 7.17
CA MET A 46 6.73 2.52 5.87
C MET A 46 6.04 3.26 4.71
N LEU A 47 4.71 3.33 4.72
CA LEU A 47 3.94 4.09 3.73
C LEU A 47 4.18 5.60 3.87
N ALA A 48 4.30 6.11 5.10
CA ALA A 48 4.57 7.52 5.38
C ALA A 48 6.01 7.93 5.03
N ASP A 49 6.98 7.02 5.18
CA ASP A 49 8.35 7.27 4.76
C ASP A 49 8.52 7.19 3.23
N TYR A 50 7.68 6.40 2.55
CA TYR A 50 7.73 6.21 1.10
C TYR A 50 7.04 7.33 0.30
N PHE A 51 5.96 7.92 0.83
CA PHE A 51 5.12 8.93 0.15
C PHE A 51 5.13 10.28 0.86
#